data_AF-A0A0B6YH63-F1
#
_entry.id   AF-A0A0B6YH63-F1
#
_cell.length_a   1.000
_cell.length_b   1.000
_cell.length_c   1.000
_cell.angle_alpha   90.00
_cell.angle_beta   90.00
_cell.angle_gamma   90.00
#
_symmetry.space_group_name_H-M   'P 1'
#
loop_
_entity.id
_entity.type
_entity.pdbx_description
1 polymer ?
#
loop_
_entity_poly.entity_id
_entity_poly.type
_entity_poly.pdbx_seq_one_letter_code
_entity_poly.pdbx_strand_id
1 'polypeptide(L)'
;DVELMVHRRLLFDDGLGVAEALKDNGVDKNGIIYTGKHYVCLDTIENSALLTKHLAVQTHLAPVLMFTPANTSNIYRAYRQHTFLAATLPDNVQILTLDRIYESINDFYLLRLEHIFEANEHSVLSQPVELSLQNLFKPFEIVSADETTLGGNFI
;
A
#
# COMPACT_ATOMS: atom_id res chain seq x y z
N ASP A 1 -28.56 7.18 4.70
CA ASP A 1 -27.50 7.63 5.64
C ASP A 1 -26.31 6.71 5.62
N VAL A 2 -25.13 7.30 5.84
CA VAL A 2 -23.85 6.60 6.02
C VAL A 2 -23.28 7.09 7.35
N GLU A 3 -22.93 6.16 8.24
CA GLU A 3 -22.35 6.46 9.55
C GLU A 3 -21.02 5.74 9.75
N LEU A 4 -20.11 6.34 10.53
CA LEU A 4 -18.80 5.78 10.83
C LEU A 4 -18.47 5.99 12.32
N MET A 5 -18.25 4.89 13.04
CA MET A 5 -17.78 4.94 14.43
C MET A 5 -16.26 5.12 14.46
N VAL A 6 -15.80 6.34 14.77
CA VAL A 6 -14.37 6.70 14.72
C VAL A 6 -13.59 6.36 15.98
N HIS A 7 -14.26 6.19 17.12
CA HIS A 7 -13.64 5.87 18.40
C HIS A 7 -14.67 5.30 19.38
N ARG A 8 -14.21 4.50 20.36
CA ARG A 8 -15.04 3.88 21.40
C ARG A 8 -14.33 3.90 22.75
N ARG A 9 -15.11 4.08 23.81
CA ARG A 9 -14.69 3.92 25.21
C ARG A 9 -15.80 3.23 25.98
N LEU A 10 -15.47 2.20 26.73
CA LEU A 10 -16.39 1.42 27.54
C LEU A 10 -16.01 1.54 29.02
N LEU A 11 -17.02 1.52 29.90
CA LEU A 11 -16.82 1.56 31.35
C LEU A 11 -16.74 0.17 31.97
N PHE A 12 -17.17 -0.85 31.22
CA PHE A 12 -17.27 -2.23 31.67
C PHE A 12 -16.63 -3.15 30.63
N ASP A 13 -16.08 -4.25 31.13
CA ASP A 13 -15.64 -5.41 30.34
C ASP A 13 -16.85 -6.12 29.73
N ASP A 14 -16.64 -6.80 28.60
CA ASP A 14 -17.69 -7.55 27.89
C ASP A 14 -17.75 -9.03 28.29
N GLY A 15 -16.84 -9.50 29.16
CA GLY A 15 -16.79 -10.87 29.65
C GLY A 15 -16.18 -11.88 28.69
N LEU A 16 -15.51 -11.44 27.62
CA LEU A 16 -14.96 -12.33 26.57
C LEU A 16 -13.49 -12.70 26.77
N GLY A 17 -12.94 -12.44 27.96
CA GLY A 17 -11.66 -12.99 28.41
C GLY A 17 -10.52 -11.99 28.55
N VAL A 18 -10.70 -10.72 28.16
CA VAL A 18 -9.70 -9.67 28.39
C VAL A 18 -9.75 -9.17 29.85
N ALA A 19 -10.94 -9.20 30.48
CA ALA A 19 -11.18 -8.85 31.88
C ALA A 19 -10.82 -7.38 32.21
N GLU A 20 -10.98 -6.49 31.24
CA GLU A 20 -10.77 -5.06 31.39
C GLU A 20 -11.74 -4.26 30.51
N ALA A 21 -12.13 -3.08 31.00
CA ALA A 21 -12.93 -2.17 30.19
C ALA A 21 -12.05 -1.49 29.13
N LEU A 22 -12.59 -1.25 27.93
CA LEU A 22 -11.94 -0.43 26.89
C LEU A 22 -11.87 1.04 27.33
N LYS A 23 -10.94 1.37 28.22
CA LYS A 23 -10.83 2.66 28.91
C LYS A 23 -9.39 3.13 29.02
N ASP A 24 -8.66 3.00 27.92
CA ASP A 24 -7.27 3.43 27.87
C ASP A 24 -7.13 4.92 28.15
N ASN A 25 -5.97 5.28 28.73
CA ASN A 25 -5.66 6.65 29.11
C ASN A 25 -4.36 7.09 28.46
N GLY A 26 -4.35 8.31 27.93
CA GLY A 26 -3.14 8.96 27.44
C GLY A 26 -2.21 9.37 28.57
N VAL A 27 -1.11 10.04 28.19
CA VAL A 27 -0.05 10.50 29.11
C VAL A 27 -0.59 11.40 30.23
N ASP A 28 -1.63 12.19 29.93
CA ASP A 28 -2.28 13.11 30.86
C ASP A 28 -3.38 12.47 31.73
N LYS A 29 -3.63 11.17 31.55
CA LYS A 29 -4.68 10.37 32.21
C LYS A 29 -6.13 10.77 31.88
N ASN A 30 -6.37 11.58 30.85
CA ASN A 30 -7.70 12.06 30.49
C ASN A 30 -8.39 11.26 29.36
N GLY A 31 -7.84 10.10 29.01
CA GLY A 31 -8.26 9.30 27.85
C GLY A 31 -7.25 9.38 26.70
N ILE A 32 -7.41 8.53 25.70
CA ILE A 32 -6.56 8.59 24.49
C ILE A 32 -7.21 9.53 23.47
N ILE A 33 -6.37 10.36 22.84
CA ILE A 33 -6.75 11.17 21.70
C ILE A 33 -6.27 10.47 20.43
N TYR A 34 -7.19 10.18 19.51
CA TYR A 34 -6.88 9.65 18.19
C TYR A 34 -7.04 10.75 17.14
N THR A 35 -6.14 10.77 16.17
CA THR A 35 -6.26 11.59 14.96
C THR A 35 -6.29 10.68 13.74
N GLY A 36 -7.14 11.01 12.79
CA GLY A 36 -7.34 10.22 11.58
C GLY A 36 -7.81 11.11 10.44
N LYS A 37 -7.81 10.54 9.24
CA LYS A 37 -8.35 11.17 8.03
C LYS A 37 -9.41 10.25 7.45
N HIS A 38 -10.54 10.83 7.07
CA HIS A 38 -11.60 10.14 6.35
C HIS A 38 -11.82 10.85 5.02
N TYR A 39 -11.97 10.07 3.95
CA TYR A 39 -12.19 10.59 2.61
C TYR A 39 -13.58 10.16 2.16
N VAL A 40 -14.40 11.13 1.77
CA VAL A 40 -15.68 10.88 1.09
C VAL A 40 -15.49 11.27 -0.36
N CYS A 41 -15.58 10.29 -1.24
CA CYS A 41 -15.40 10.47 -2.68
C CYS A 41 -16.77 10.38 -3.35
N LEU A 42 -17.09 11.37 -4.19
CA LEU A 42 -18.32 11.42 -4.96
C LEU A 42 -17.96 11.59 -6.44
N ASP A 43 -18.45 10.69 -7.26
CA ASP A 43 -18.31 10.73 -8.71
C ASP A 43 -19.52 10.04 -9.35
N THR A 44 -19.57 10.03 -10.67
CA THR A 44 -20.41 9.16 -11.50
C THR A 44 -20.24 7.69 -11.13
N ILE A 45 -21.27 6.87 -11.40
CA ILE A 45 -21.23 5.43 -11.13
C ILE A 45 -20.02 4.82 -11.84
N GLU A 46 -19.79 5.24 -13.07
CA GLU A 46 -18.74 4.75 -13.96
C GLU A 46 -17.32 5.06 -13.46
N ASN A 47 -17.07 6.24 -12.87
CA ASN A 47 -15.72 6.66 -12.45
C ASN A 47 -15.46 6.53 -10.95
N SER A 48 -16.49 6.27 -10.14
CA SER A 48 -16.37 6.18 -8.68
C SER A 48 -15.35 5.13 -8.23
N ALA A 49 -15.28 3.99 -8.91
CA ALA A 49 -14.29 2.95 -8.64
C ALA A 49 -12.87 3.45 -8.93
N LEU A 50 -12.63 4.10 -10.07
CA LEU A 50 -11.32 4.66 -10.42
C LEU A 50 -10.82 5.62 -9.33
N LEU A 51 -11.65 6.62 -8.97
CA LEU A 51 -11.31 7.60 -7.96
C LEU A 51 -10.99 6.95 -6.60
N THR A 52 -11.85 6.03 -6.15
CA THR A 52 -11.71 5.41 -4.83
C THR A 52 -10.53 4.44 -4.74
N LYS A 53 -10.30 3.60 -5.76
CA LYS A 53 -9.17 2.64 -5.79
C LYS A 53 -7.84 3.38 -5.87
N HIS A 54 -7.70 4.36 -6.75
CA HIS A 54 -6.46 5.14 -6.86
C HIS A 54 -6.16 5.93 -5.59
N LEU A 55 -7.17 6.57 -4.98
CA LEU A 55 -6.98 7.27 -3.70
C LEU A 55 -6.60 6.30 -2.57
N ALA A 56 -7.20 5.11 -2.53
CA ALA A 56 -6.87 4.09 -1.54
C ALA A 56 -5.41 3.64 -1.66
N VAL A 57 -4.95 3.35 -2.88
CA VAL A 57 -3.54 2.98 -3.15
C VAL A 57 -2.59 4.12 -2.76
N GLN A 58 -2.86 5.36 -3.17
CA GLN A 58 -2.04 6.52 -2.83
C GLN A 58 -1.97 6.80 -1.32
N THR A 59 -3.08 6.57 -0.62
CA THR A 59 -3.14 6.76 0.83
C THR A 59 -2.43 5.63 1.57
N HIS A 60 -2.55 4.40 1.09
CA HIS A 60 -1.88 3.22 1.67
C HIS A 60 -0.37 3.25 1.45
N LEU A 61 0.07 3.64 0.24
CA LEU A 61 1.48 3.73 -0.18
C LEU A 61 1.97 5.19 -0.20
N ALA A 62 1.59 5.97 0.81
CA ALA A 62 1.98 7.37 0.90
C ALA A 62 3.53 7.51 0.92
N PRO A 63 4.11 8.50 0.22
CA PRO A 63 5.56 8.67 0.18
C PRO A 63 6.18 8.88 1.56
N VAL A 64 7.31 8.21 1.82
CA VAL A 64 8.11 8.43 3.03
C VAL A 64 8.90 9.72 2.88
N LEU A 65 8.63 10.70 3.75
CA LEU A 65 9.39 11.94 3.82
C LEU A 65 10.71 11.70 4.55
N MET A 66 11.82 12.02 3.89
CA MET A 66 13.17 11.94 4.46
C MET A 66 13.75 13.33 4.63
N PHE A 67 14.33 13.60 5.81
CA PHE A 67 14.92 14.89 6.15
C PHE A 67 16.41 14.71 6.46
N THR A 68 17.24 15.64 5.98
CA THR A 68 18.67 15.67 6.25
C THR A 68 19.11 17.12 6.50
N PRO A 69 20.09 17.39 7.37
CA PRO A 69 20.60 18.74 7.57
C PRO A 69 21.01 19.41 6.26
N ALA A 70 20.57 20.65 6.05
CA ALA A 70 20.92 21.41 4.87
C ALA A 70 22.38 21.90 4.95
N ASN A 71 23.23 21.42 4.04
CA ASN A 71 24.55 21.99 3.77
C ASN A 71 24.60 22.38 2.28
N THR A 72 25.17 23.54 1.96
CA THR A 72 25.26 24.09 0.60
C THR A 72 25.94 23.14 -0.38
N SER A 73 26.79 22.23 0.09
CA SER A 73 27.43 21.17 -0.70
C SER A 73 26.49 20.02 -1.12
N ASN A 74 25.40 19.78 -0.39
CA ASN A 74 24.51 18.62 -0.57
C ASN A 74 23.23 18.94 -1.36
N ILE A 75 22.92 20.21 -1.61
CA ILE A 75 21.67 20.65 -2.27
C ILE A 75 21.52 20.05 -3.68
N TYR A 76 22.61 19.89 -4.43
CA TYR A 76 22.59 19.32 -5.79
C TYR A 76 22.30 17.80 -5.82
N ARG A 77 22.44 17.10 -4.68
CA ARG A 77 22.10 15.67 -4.58
C ARG A 77 20.61 15.44 -4.31
N ALA A 78 19.89 16.44 -3.82
CA ALA A 78 18.49 16.33 -3.43
C ALA A 78 17.49 16.31 -4.61
N TYR A 79 17.90 16.71 -5.81
CA TYR A 79 17.00 16.88 -6.97
C TYR A 79 16.92 15.68 -7.91
N ARG A 80 17.30 14.47 -7.49
CA ARG A 80 17.22 13.29 -8.35
C ARG A 80 15.92 12.54 -8.09
N GLN A 81 14.97 12.68 -9.02
CA GLN A 81 13.93 11.68 -9.17
C GLN A 81 14.58 10.39 -9.66
N HIS A 82 14.32 9.29 -8.96
CA HIS A 82 14.82 7.98 -9.32
C HIS A 82 13.66 6.98 -9.28
N THR A 83 13.60 6.11 -10.29
CA THR A 83 12.65 5.00 -10.36
C THR A 83 13.42 3.75 -10.70
N PHE A 84 13.07 2.66 -10.02
CA PHE A 84 13.60 1.34 -10.32
C PHE A 84 12.80 0.61 -11.38
N LEU A 85 11.64 1.12 -11.81
CA LEU A 85 10.88 0.57 -12.92
C LEU A 85 11.41 1.08 -14.26
N ALA A 86 11.46 0.21 -15.26
CA ALA A 86 11.82 0.57 -16.63
C ALA A 86 10.72 1.37 -17.34
N ALA A 87 9.46 1.04 -17.06
CA ALA A 87 8.27 1.70 -17.55
C ALA A 87 7.21 1.78 -16.45
N THR A 88 6.26 2.71 -16.58
CA THR A 88 5.11 2.79 -15.69
C THR A 88 4.26 1.54 -15.82
N LEU A 89 3.76 1.02 -14.68
CA LEU A 89 2.81 -0.08 -14.68
C LEU A 89 1.47 0.38 -15.30
N PRO A 90 0.68 -0.53 -15.89
CA PRO A 90 -0.70 -0.23 -16.26
C PRO A 90 -1.51 0.30 -15.06
N ASP A 91 -2.43 1.23 -15.29
CA ASP A 91 -3.18 1.92 -14.22
C ASP A 91 -4.10 1.00 -13.38
N ASN A 92 -4.32 -0.24 -13.85
CA ASN A 92 -5.05 -1.29 -13.16
C ASN A 92 -4.16 -2.31 -12.44
N VAL A 93 -2.83 -2.16 -12.47
CA VAL A 93 -1.86 -3.07 -11.83
C VAL A 93 -0.99 -2.33 -10.82
N GLN A 94 -0.80 -2.92 -9.63
CA GLN A 94 0.17 -2.44 -8.65
C GLN A 94 1.12 -3.55 -8.19
N ILE A 95 2.30 -3.15 -7.71
CA ILE A 95 3.19 -4.05 -6.96
C ILE A 95 2.72 -4.05 -5.52
N LEU A 96 2.14 -5.17 -5.08
CA LEU A 96 1.71 -5.38 -3.70
C LEU A 96 2.88 -5.79 -2.80
N THR A 97 3.82 -6.57 -3.34
CA THR A 97 5.02 -6.99 -2.61
C THR A 97 6.20 -7.07 -3.55
N LEU A 98 7.34 -6.54 -3.13
CA LEU A 98 8.65 -6.84 -3.68
C LEU A 98 9.59 -7.02 -2.50
N ASP A 99 9.90 -8.27 -2.18
CA ASP A 99 10.71 -8.59 -1.00
C ASP A 99 11.82 -9.57 -1.36
N ARG A 100 13.00 -9.42 -0.76
CA ARG A 100 14.15 -10.29 -0.99
C ARG A 100 14.09 -11.43 0.02
N ILE A 101 13.81 -12.64 -0.45
CA ILE A 101 13.51 -13.80 0.39
C ILE A 101 14.72 -14.67 0.71
N TYR A 102 15.77 -14.62 -0.10
CA TYR A 102 16.98 -15.41 0.12
C TYR A 102 18.22 -14.67 -0.37
N GLU A 103 19.24 -14.61 0.50
CA GLU A 103 20.56 -14.10 0.14
C GLU A 103 21.42 -15.29 -0.33
N SER A 104 21.61 -15.41 -1.63
CA SER A 104 22.47 -16.43 -2.25
C SER A 104 23.34 -15.79 -3.33
N ILE A 105 24.06 -16.62 -4.06
CA ILE A 105 24.81 -16.23 -5.26
C ILE A 105 23.87 -15.54 -6.27
N ASN A 106 22.60 -15.94 -6.31
CA ASN A 106 21.54 -15.24 -7.02
C ASN A 106 20.52 -14.69 -6.01
N ASP A 107 20.13 -13.44 -6.18
CA ASP A 107 19.07 -12.83 -5.35
C ASP A 107 17.71 -13.38 -5.74
N PHE A 108 16.98 -13.93 -4.75
CA PHE A 108 15.61 -14.36 -4.94
C PHE A 108 14.65 -13.33 -4.37
N TYR A 109 13.65 -12.97 -5.16
CA TYR A 109 12.63 -12.00 -4.79
C TYR A 109 11.24 -12.63 -4.85
N LEU A 110 10.41 -12.32 -3.86
CA LEU A 110 8.98 -12.50 -3.89
C LEU A 110 8.34 -11.25 -4.48
N LEU A 111 7.81 -11.40 -5.70
CA LEU A 111 7.04 -10.37 -6.38
C LEU A 111 5.55 -10.74 -6.34
N ARG A 112 4.70 -9.84 -5.84
CA ARG A 112 3.25 -9.93 -5.96
C ARG A 112 2.75 -8.74 -6.75
N LEU A 113 2.03 -9.03 -7.84
CA LEU A 113 1.31 -8.05 -8.64
C LEU A 113 -0.17 -8.21 -8.35
N GLU A 114 -0.87 -7.10 -8.22
CA GLU A 114 -2.30 -7.07 -7.94
C GLU A 114 -3.02 -6.26 -9.01
N HIS A 115 -4.15 -6.81 -9.49
CA HIS A 115 -5.10 -6.07 -10.29
C HIS A 115 -6.09 -5.36 -9.35
N ILE A 116 -6.07 -4.03 -9.31
CA ILE A 116 -6.76 -3.27 -8.25
C ILE A 116 -8.27 -3.10 -8.50
N PHE A 117 -8.74 -3.40 -9.71
CA PHE A 117 -10.15 -3.34 -10.09
C PHE A 117 -10.78 -4.73 -10.09
N GLU A 118 -12.01 -4.83 -9.60
CA GLU A 118 -12.86 -6.00 -9.75
C GLU A 118 -13.55 -6.01 -11.12
N ALA A 119 -14.18 -7.14 -11.44
CA ALA A 119 -14.97 -7.27 -12.66
C ALA A 119 -16.12 -6.26 -12.69
N ASN A 120 -16.26 -5.55 -13.81
CA ASN A 120 -17.31 -4.55 -14.06
C ASN A 120 -17.28 -3.28 -13.19
N GLU A 121 -16.18 -3.00 -12.48
CA GLU A 121 -16.00 -1.73 -11.75
C GLU A 121 -15.68 -0.54 -12.68
N HIS A 122 -14.99 -0.79 -13.79
CA HIS A 122 -14.64 0.25 -14.78
C HIS A 122 -14.58 -0.34 -16.19
N SER A 123 -15.13 0.35 -17.17
CA SER A 123 -15.27 -0.16 -18.55
C SER A 123 -13.94 -0.56 -19.20
N VAL A 124 -12.88 0.18 -18.89
CA VAL A 124 -11.52 -0.04 -19.44
C VAL A 124 -10.59 -0.72 -18.44
N LEU A 125 -10.66 -0.35 -17.15
CA LEU A 125 -9.63 -0.73 -16.17
C LEU A 125 -9.94 -2.05 -15.48
N SER A 126 -11.16 -2.57 -15.61
CA SER A 126 -11.51 -3.93 -15.18
C SER A 126 -11.14 -5.01 -16.21
N GLN A 127 -10.59 -4.64 -17.37
CA GLN A 127 -10.23 -5.59 -18.41
C GLN A 127 -8.90 -6.29 -18.11
N PRO A 128 -8.70 -7.52 -18.60
CA PRO A 128 -7.41 -8.20 -18.49
C PRO A 128 -6.26 -7.37 -19.05
N VAL A 129 -5.09 -7.51 -18.44
CA VAL A 129 -3.88 -6.78 -18.80
C VAL A 129 -2.68 -7.72 -18.80
N GLU A 130 -1.83 -7.55 -19.80
CA GLU A 130 -0.58 -8.29 -19.92
C GLU A 130 0.58 -7.39 -19.47
N LEU A 131 1.42 -7.91 -18.59
CA LEU A 131 2.64 -7.24 -18.13
C LEU A 131 3.84 -8.16 -18.36
N SER A 132 4.84 -7.66 -19.08
CA SER A 132 6.11 -8.35 -19.21
C SER A 132 6.94 -8.15 -17.95
N LEU A 133 7.36 -9.25 -17.31
CA LEU A 133 8.37 -9.22 -16.24
C LEU A 133 9.78 -8.95 -16.79
N GLN A 134 10.03 -9.29 -18.06
CA GLN A 134 11.30 -8.99 -18.70
C GLN A 134 11.52 -7.49 -18.74
N ASN A 135 12.68 -7.04 -18.26
CA ASN A 135 13.06 -5.63 -18.14
C ASN A 135 12.10 -4.79 -17.29
N LEU A 136 11.31 -5.38 -16.39
CA LEU A 136 10.40 -4.60 -15.53
C LEU A 136 11.19 -3.64 -14.61
N PHE A 137 12.34 -4.09 -14.11
CA PHE A 137 13.22 -3.33 -13.22
C PHE A 137 14.51 -2.90 -13.94
N LYS A 138 15.00 -1.70 -13.62
CA LYS A 138 16.28 -1.14 -14.09
C LYS A 138 17.51 -1.69 -13.34
N PRO A 139 17.47 -1.91 -12.02
CA PRO A 139 18.67 -2.30 -11.27
C PRO A 139 19.12 -3.74 -11.49
N PHE A 140 18.23 -4.63 -11.92
CA PHE A 140 18.49 -6.06 -12.10
C PHE A 140 17.62 -6.66 -13.20
N GLU A 141 18.05 -7.80 -13.74
CA GLU A 141 17.33 -8.57 -14.74
C GLU A 141 16.61 -9.76 -14.08
N ILE A 142 15.35 -9.99 -14.44
CA ILE A 142 14.60 -11.18 -14.03
C ILE A 142 14.97 -12.31 -15.00
N VAL A 143 15.76 -13.27 -14.51
CA VAL A 143 16.25 -14.41 -15.31
C VAL A 143 15.25 -15.56 -15.38
N SER A 144 14.43 -15.74 -14.34
CA SER A 144 13.38 -16.74 -14.25
C SER A 144 12.31 -16.28 -13.26
N ALA A 145 11.10 -16.80 -13.41
CA ALA A 145 10.01 -16.58 -12.47
C ALA A 145 9.20 -17.87 -12.37
N ASP A 146 8.91 -18.29 -11.13
CA ASP A 146 8.07 -19.44 -10.83
C ASP A 146 6.83 -18.95 -10.08
N GLU A 147 5.65 -19.26 -10.61
CA GLU A 147 4.39 -18.92 -9.95
C GLU A 147 4.24 -19.76 -8.67
N THR A 148 3.82 -19.12 -7.59
CA THR A 148 3.63 -19.77 -6.28
C THR A 148 2.26 -19.47 -5.71
N THR A 149 1.88 -20.19 -4.66
CA THR A 149 0.69 -19.84 -3.86
C THR A 149 0.84 -18.45 -3.25
N LEU A 150 -0.28 -17.80 -2.91
CA LEU A 150 -0.28 -16.44 -2.34
C LEU A 150 0.64 -16.29 -1.12
N GLY A 151 0.75 -17.34 -0.30
CA GLY A 151 1.63 -17.38 0.88
C GLY A 151 3.13 -17.33 0.54
N GLY A 152 3.52 -17.53 -0.71
CA GLY A 152 4.93 -17.67 -1.11
C GLY A 152 5.53 -18.95 -0.58
N ASN A 153 4.81 -20.07 -0.63
CA ASN A 153 5.35 -21.37 -0.22
C ASN A 153 6.33 -21.87 -1.29
N PHE A 154 7.61 -21.61 -1.07
CA PHE A 154 8.71 -22.18 -1.84
C PHE A 154 9.02 -23.57 -1.24
N ILE A 155 8.96 -24.63 -2.06
CA ILE A 155 9.31 -25.99 -1.63
C ILE A 155 10.82 -26.07 -1.34
#